data_AF-A0A2D8X1T6-F1
#
_entry.id   AF-A0A2D8X1T6-F1
#
_cell.length_a   1.000
_cell.length_b   1.000
_cell.length_c   1.000
_cell.angle_alpha   90.00
_cell.angle_beta   90.00
_cell.angle_gamma   90.00
#
_symmetry.space_group_name_H-M   'P 1'
#
loop_
_entity.id
_entity.type
_entity.pdbx_description
1 polymer ?
#
loop_
_entity_poly.entity_id
_entity_poly.type
_entity_poly.pdbx_seq_one_letter_code
_entity_poly.pdbx_strand_id
1 'polypeptide(L)'
;MHDVGTVIISSEFIWGLRHLPKFYENLQTAFGSEAAIELMAYLRTPSQHYISAAQQKLKMDHRLPIFRYSRLKRLKEVSDIAPLKLGKFSRDALHEGDILSDFCLRYNIKTANLRHRKKEANTTISAEGMILLQTYRRRNHSERGDMPTDDTNRLLNAIAREEAANPGIYTRPKLRPEFAQYLDRDCQTFAWLRKAHGIDLHQDHGVAEGMMRDVAEAEDVSELVGFDPDALHRLRQAVLS
;
A
#
# COMPACT_ATOMS: atom_id res chain seq x y z
N MET A 1 9.27 -40.24 10.18
CA MET A 1 8.71 -39.16 9.37
C MET A 1 8.83 -37.89 10.17
N HIS A 2 9.75 -37.00 9.80
CA HIS A 2 9.73 -35.65 10.37
C HIS A 2 8.46 -34.96 9.87
N ASP A 3 7.70 -34.38 10.80
CA ASP A 3 6.53 -33.57 10.49
C ASP A 3 7.02 -32.39 9.62
N VAL A 4 6.56 -32.32 8.37
CA VAL A 4 6.99 -31.28 7.42
C VAL A 4 6.28 -29.99 7.83
N GLY A 5 6.91 -29.22 8.71
CA GLY A 5 6.39 -27.94 9.16
C GLY A 5 6.54 -26.87 8.08
N THR A 6 5.45 -26.19 7.74
CA THR A 6 5.50 -24.97 6.92
C THR A 6 5.67 -23.76 7.83
N VAL A 7 6.70 -22.95 7.57
CA VAL A 7 6.92 -21.67 8.25
C VAL A 7 6.54 -20.54 7.31
N ILE A 8 5.68 -19.63 7.79
CA ILE A 8 5.23 -18.47 7.02
C ILE A 8 5.85 -17.23 7.64
N ILE A 9 6.65 -16.51 6.86
CA ILE A 9 7.30 -15.27 7.27
C ILE A 9 6.75 -14.13 6.44
N SER A 10 6.05 -13.19 7.08
CA SER A 10 5.59 -11.96 6.44
C SER A 10 6.56 -10.83 6.75
N SER A 11 7.10 -10.18 5.72
CA SER A 11 7.98 -9.02 5.89
C SER A 11 7.98 -8.12 4.66
N GLU A 12 7.72 -6.83 4.89
CA GLU A 12 7.85 -5.78 3.89
C GLU A 12 9.32 -5.35 3.65
N PHE A 13 10.24 -5.76 4.53
CA PHE A 13 11.67 -5.44 4.41
C PHE A 13 12.41 -6.27 3.36
N ILE A 14 11.85 -7.39 2.91
CA ILE A 14 12.46 -8.24 1.87
C ILE A 14 12.74 -7.42 0.60
N TRP A 15 11.82 -6.52 0.26
CA TRP A 15 11.93 -5.62 -0.90
C TRP A 15 13.00 -4.55 -0.76
N GLY A 16 13.53 -4.33 0.44
CA GLY A 16 14.57 -3.35 0.76
C GLY A 16 15.96 -3.94 0.97
N LEU A 17 16.13 -5.26 0.91
CA LEU A 17 17.42 -5.92 1.14
C LEU A 17 18.49 -5.44 0.14
N ARG A 18 19.78 -5.52 0.44
CA ARG A 18 20.82 -5.17 -0.55
C ARG A 18 21.39 -6.41 -1.25
N HIS A 19 21.36 -7.56 -0.58
CA HIS A 19 21.96 -8.80 -1.06
C HIS A 19 20.93 -9.93 -0.99
N LEU A 20 20.10 -10.06 -2.03
CA LEU A 20 19.06 -11.11 -2.12
C LEU A 20 19.65 -12.54 -2.08
N PRO A 21 20.76 -12.85 -2.78
CA PRO A 21 21.35 -14.19 -2.72
C PRO A 21 21.75 -14.58 -1.29
N LYS A 22 22.42 -13.66 -0.57
CA LYS A 22 22.81 -13.89 0.83
C LYS A 22 21.60 -14.08 1.77
N PHE A 23 20.48 -13.39 1.49
CA PHE A 23 19.25 -13.61 2.24
C PHE A 23 18.72 -15.03 2.02
N TYR A 24 18.71 -15.52 0.78
CA TYR A 24 18.31 -16.88 0.46
C TYR A 24 19.23 -17.93 1.11
N GLU A 25 20.56 -17.73 1.03
CA GLU A 25 21.55 -18.58 1.72
C GLU A 25 21.33 -18.64 3.24
N ASN A 26 21.02 -17.50 3.87
CA ASN A 26 20.71 -17.44 5.30
C ASN A 26 19.42 -18.22 5.63
N LEU A 27 18.40 -18.17 4.77
CA LEU A 27 17.18 -18.98 4.96
C LEU A 27 17.50 -20.47 4.84
N GLN A 28 18.27 -20.89 3.85
CA GLN A 28 18.70 -22.28 3.72
C GLN A 28 19.57 -22.73 4.90
N THR A 29 20.41 -21.85 5.44
CA THR A 29 21.21 -22.15 6.64
C THR A 29 20.32 -22.32 7.87
N ALA A 30 19.30 -21.47 8.03
CA ALA A 30 18.41 -21.49 9.19
C ALA A 30 17.41 -22.66 9.16
N PHE A 31 16.93 -23.05 7.98
CA PHE A 31 15.86 -24.04 7.82
C PHE A 31 16.33 -25.36 7.19
N GLY A 32 17.60 -25.46 6.80
CA GLY A 32 18.20 -26.61 6.12
C GLY A 32 18.21 -26.47 4.59
N SER A 33 19.20 -27.05 3.93
CA SER A 33 19.37 -26.99 2.47
C SER A 33 18.23 -27.66 1.68
N GLU A 34 17.54 -28.62 2.31
CA GLU A 34 16.39 -29.34 1.75
C GLU A 34 15.08 -28.54 1.87
N ALA A 35 15.08 -27.39 2.57
CA ALA A 35 13.88 -26.59 2.73
C ALA A 35 13.45 -25.96 1.40
N ALA A 36 12.22 -26.24 0.98
CA ALA A 36 11.61 -25.57 -0.15
C ALA A 36 11.21 -24.14 0.24
N ILE A 37 11.95 -23.16 -0.27
CA ILE A 37 11.67 -21.74 -0.06
C ILE A 37 10.87 -21.21 -1.25
N GLU A 38 9.70 -20.66 -0.98
CA GLU A 38 8.94 -19.89 -1.97
C GLU A 38 8.70 -18.47 -1.49
N LEU A 39 8.57 -17.55 -2.44
CA LEU A 39 8.28 -16.16 -2.18
C LEU A 39 6.91 -15.81 -2.72
N MET A 40 6.18 -14.96 -1.98
CA MET A 40 4.85 -14.53 -2.37
C MET A 40 4.69 -13.02 -2.23
N ALA A 41 4.03 -12.40 -3.20
CA ALA A 41 3.65 -10.99 -3.11
C ALA A 41 2.27 -10.73 -3.71
N TYR A 42 1.56 -9.79 -3.10
CA TYR A 42 0.34 -9.22 -3.65
C TYR A 42 0.61 -7.80 -4.18
N LEU A 43 0.29 -7.58 -5.44
CA LEU A 43 0.59 -6.35 -6.16
C LEU A 43 -0.67 -5.49 -6.31
N ARG A 44 -0.58 -4.22 -5.92
CA ARG A 44 -1.58 -3.19 -6.24
C ARG A 44 -1.17 -2.46 -7.50
N THR A 45 -2.10 -1.79 -8.17
CA THR A 45 -1.72 -0.78 -9.18
C THR A 45 -0.86 0.29 -8.51
N PRO A 46 0.15 0.85 -9.19
CA PRO A 46 0.97 1.91 -8.61
C PRO A 46 0.20 3.09 -8.04
N SER A 47 -0.87 3.53 -8.70
CA SER A 47 -1.74 4.61 -8.20
C SER A 47 -2.34 4.30 -6.82
N GLN A 48 -2.88 3.10 -6.64
CA GLN A 48 -3.44 2.64 -5.36
C GLN A 48 -2.36 2.43 -4.30
N HIS A 49 -1.19 1.90 -4.71
CA HIS A 49 -0.05 1.75 -3.81
C HIS A 49 0.45 3.12 -3.32
N TYR A 50 0.52 4.11 -4.22
CA TYR A 50 0.96 5.46 -3.89
C TYR A 50 0.04 6.13 -2.88
N ILE A 51 -1.29 6.09 -3.06
CA ILE A 51 -2.26 6.63 -2.08
C ILE A 51 -2.09 5.97 -0.71
N SER A 52 -1.91 4.64 -0.68
CA SER A 52 -1.67 3.91 0.56
C SER A 52 -0.36 4.35 1.23
N ALA A 53 0.70 4.54 0.45
CA ALA A 53 2.00 5.01 0.95
C ALA A 53 1.92 6.47 1.44
N ALA A 54 1.18 7.33 0.73
CA ALA A 54 0.96 8.72 1.09
C ALA A 54 0.23 8.81 2.42
N GLN A 55 -0.85 8.04 2.63
CA GLN A 55 -1.53 7.99 3.93
C GLN A 55 -0.59 7.59 5.07
N GLN A 56 0.21 6.53 4.89
CA GLN A 56 1.13 6.08 5.93
C GLN A 56 2.24 7.10 6.20
N LYS A 57 2.81 7.71 5.16
CA LYS A 57 3.80 8.78 5.34
C LYS A 57 3.19 9.99 6.01
N LEU A 58 1.96 10.37 5.66
CA LEU A 58 1.24 11.47 6.29
C LEU A 58 0.88 11.20 7.75
N LYS A 59 1.01 9.98 8.27
CA LYS A 59 0.94 9.67 9.72
C LYS A 59 2.24 9.94 10.48
N MET A 60 3.35 10.19 9.77
CA MET A 60 4.68 10.43 10.36
C MET A 60 5.40 11.70 9.85
N ASP A 61 5.04 12.20 8.68
CA ASP A 61 5.61 13.38 8.01
C ASP A 61 4.49 14.24 7.35
N HIS A 62 4.75 15.50 6.99
CA HIS A 62 3.87 16.31 6.14
C HIS A 62 4.23 16.20 4.64
N ARG A 63 5.41 15.70 4.32
CA ARG A 63 5.89 15.54 2.95
C ARG A 63 5.26 14.32 2.29
N LEU A 64 4.98 14.45 1.00
CA LEU A 64 4.50 13.34 0.18
C LEU A 64 5.63 12.31 -0.06
N PRO A 65 5.28 11.02 -0.27
CA PRO A 65 6.28 9.99 -0.53
C PRO A 65 6.88 10.15 -1.92
N ILE A 66 8.19 9.91 -2.03
CA ILE A 66 8.85 9.80 -3.31
C ILE A 66 8.48 8.45 -3.92
N PHE A 67 7.82 8.46 -5.08
CA PHE A 67 7.49 7.23 -5.78
C PHE A 67 8.72 6.66 -6.49
N ARG A 68 8.93 5.34 -6.36
CA ARG A 68 10.02 4.63 -7.06
C ARG A 68 9.52 3.32 -7.65
N TYR A 69 9.51 3.22 -8.97
CA TYR A 69 9.26 1.96 -9.71
C TYR A 69 10.29 0.85 -9.41
N SER A 70 11.40 1.17 -8.75
CA SER A 70 12.48 0.21 -8.47
C SER A 70 12.00 -1.03 -7.71
N ARG A 71 10.98 -0.92 -6.85
CA ARG A 71 10.43 -2.07 -6.12
C ARG A 71 9.76 -3.10 -7.05
N LEU A 72 9.08 -2.64 -8.09
CA LEU A 72 8.46 -3.54 -9.08
C LEU A 72 9.52 -4.17 -9.99
N LYS A 73 10.54 -3.40 -10.39
CA LYS A 73 11.67 -3.94 -11.17
C LYS A 73 12.40 -5.07 -10.43
N ARG A 74 12.47 -4.97 -9.11
CA ARG A 74 13.10 -5.94 -8.23
C ARG A 74 12.39 -7.30 -8.18
N LEU A 75 11.12 -7.39 -8.59
CA LEU A 75 10.40 -8.67 -8.64
C LEU A 75 11.13 -9.69 -9.51
N LYS A 76 11.78 -9.23 -10.59
CA LYS A 76 12.56 -10.11 -11.47
C LYS A 76 13.79 -10.69 -10.76
N GLU A 77 14.56 -9.84 -10.07
CA GLU A 77 15.71 -10.28 -9.27
C GLU A 77 15.29 -11.28 -8.17
N VAL A 78 14.10 -11.07 -7.59
CA VAL A 78 13.53 -11.96 -6.59
C VAL A 78 13.10 -13.30 -7.20
N SER A 79 12.55 -13.30 -8.42
CA SER A 79 12.18 -14.54 -9.11
C SER A 79 13.40 -15.38 -9.55
N ASP A 80 14.59 -14.77 -9.64
CA ASP A 80 15.82 -15.47 -9.99
C ASP A 80 16.41 -16.29 -8.82
N ILE A 81 16.05 -15.96 -7.56
CA ILE A 81 16.59 -16.64 -6.37
C ILE A 81 15.67 -17.74 -5.82
N ALA A 82 14.35 -17.63 -6.02
CA ALA A 82 13.36 -18.57 -5.50
C ALA A 82 12.06 -18.49 -6.32
N PRO A 83 11.26 -19.56 -6.37
CA PRO A 83 9.93 -19.52 -6.97
C PRO A 83 9.10 -18.36 -6.41
N LEU A 84 8.61 -17.50 -7.30
CA LEU A 84 7.83 -16.30 -6.95
C LEU A 84 6.38 -16.46 -7.39
N LYS A 85 5.46 -16.52 -6.42
CA LYS A 85 4.01 -16.50 -6.64
C LYS A 85 3.48 -15.09 -6.45
N LEU A 86 2.83 -14.58 -7.48
CA LEU A 86 2.24 -13.24 -7.46
C LEU A 86 0.72 -13.30 -7.49
N GLY A 87 0.07 -12.37 -6.80
CA GLY A 87 -1.37 -12.14 -6.86
C GLY A 87 -1.68 -10.67 -7.06
N LYS A 88 -2.80 -10.35 -7.71
CA LYS A 88 -3.30 -8.97 -7.77
C LYS A 88 -4.07 -8.67 -6.49
N PHE A 89 -3.72 -7.60 -5.81
CA PHE A 89 -4.46 -7.09 -4.66
C PHE A 89 -5.62 -6.22 -5.14
N SER A 90 -6.71 -6.86 -5.55
CA SER A 90 -7.98 -6.22 -5.86
C SER A 90 -9.10 -7.12 -5.39
N ARG A 91 -10.20 -6.56 -4.86
CA ARG A 91 -11.31 -7.35 -4.34
C ARG A 91 -11.82 -8.39 -5.35
N ASP A 92 -11.93 -7.99 -6.61
CA ASP A 92 -12.44 -8.87 -7.67
C ASP A 92 -11.46 -9.99 -8.07
N ALA A 93 -10.20 -9.91 -7.64
CA ALA A 93 -9.17 -10.91 -7.92
C ALA A 93 -8.82 -11.79 -6.71
N LEU A 94 -9.33 -11.46 -5.51
CA LEU A 94 -9.09 -12.22 -4.28
C LEU A 94 -10.25 -13.17 -4.04
N HIS A 95 -9.96 -14.38 -3.56
CA HIS A 95 -10.98 -15.30 -3.07
C HIS A 95 -11.86 -14.62 -1.99
N GLU A 96 -13.18 -14.63 -2.21
CA GLU A 96 -14.18 -13.95 -1.36
C GLU A 96 -13.93 -12.44 -1.15
N GLY A 97 -13.11 -11.82 -2.01
CA GLY A 97 -12.69 -10.42 -1.85
C GLY A 97 -11.75 -10.17 -0.66
N ASP A 98 -11.20 -11.22 -0.05
CA ASP A 98 -10.38 -11.16 1.15
C ASP A 98 -8.99 -11.76 0.95
N ILE A 99 -7.98 -11.04 1.42
CA ILE A 99 -6.57 -11.39 1.22
C ILE A 99 -6.17 -12.61 2.05
N LEU A 100 -6.72 -12.77 3.27
CA LEU A 100 -6.39 -13.89 4.13
C LEU A 100 -7.02 -15.17 3.59
N SER A 101 -8.26 -15.08 3.11
CA SER A 101 -9.00 -16.17 2.49
C SER A 101 -8.31 -16.65 1.22
N ASP A 102 -7.89 -15.72 0.35
CA ASP A 102 -7.10 -16.04 -0.85
C ASP A 102 -5.74 -16.67 -0.51
N PHE A 103 -5.02 -16.12 0.47
CA PHE A 103 -3.74 -16.67 0.93
C PHE A 103 -3.88 -18.09 1.49
N CYS A 104 -4.87 -18.31 2.35
CA CYS A 104 -5.10 -19.62 2.96
C CYS A 104 -5.50 -20.66 1.91
N LEU A 105 -6.33 -20.28 0.93
CA LEU A 105 -6.69 -21.15 -0.18
C LEU A 105 -5.46 -21.55 -1.01
N ARG A 106 -4.60 -20.59 -1.39
CA ARG A 106 -3.40 -20.84 -2.21
C ARG A 106 -2.39 -21.78 -1.55
N TYR A 107 -2.34 -21.81 -0.22
CA TYR A 107 -1.39 -22.62 0.55
C TYR A 107 -2.02 -23.75 1.34
N ASN A 108 -3.31 -24.04 1.08
CA ASN A 108 -4.05 -25.09 1.77
C ASN A 108 -3.97 -25.00 3.32
N ILE A 109 -3.96 -23.77 3.83
CA ILE A 109 -3.91 -23.50 5.27
C ILE A 109 -5.33 -23.57 5.81
N LYS A 110 -5.55 -24.46 6.80
CA LYS A 110 -6.85 -24.59 7.47
C LYS A 110 -7.13 -23.36 8.32
N THR A 111 -8.08 -22.53 7.88
CA THR A 111 -8.50 -21.28 8.54
C THR A 111 -9.15 -21.52 9.91
N ALA A 112 -9.70 -22.71 10.17
CA ALA A 112 -10.41 -23.07 11.40
C ALA A 112 -9.60 -22.84 12.70
N ASN A 113 -8.27 -22.77 12.61
CA ASN A 113 -7.38 -22.56 13.75
C ASN A 113 -6.84 -21.12 13.86
N LEU A 114 -7.18 -20.24 12.92
CA LEU A 114 -6.70 -18.86 12.93
C LEU A 114 -7.59 -18.01 13.85
N ARG A 115 -7.01 -17.57 14.98
CA ARG A 115 -7.66 -16.57 15.84
C ARG A 115 -7.57 -15.21 15.18
N HIS A 116 -8.69 -14.73 14.62
CA HIS A 116 -8.82 -13.33 14.24
C HIS A 116 -8.74 -12.46 15.51
N ARG A 117 -7.59 -11.80 15.74
CA ARG A 117 -7.62 -10.60 16.59
C ARG A 117 -8.49 -9.60 15.84
N LYS A 118 -9.51 -9.04 16.51
CA LYS A 118 -10.14 -7.77 16.10
C LYS A 118 -9.06 -6.69 16.15
N LYS A 119 -8.17 -6.67 15.17
CA LYS A 119 -7.32 -5.52 14.92
C LYS A 119 -8.28 -4.42 14.49
N GLU A 120 -8.09 -3.22 15.03
CA GLU A 120 -8.66 -2.03 14.42
C GLU A 120 -8.37 -2.12 12.93
N ALA A 121 -9.43 -2.15 12.11
CA ALA A 121 -9.28 -2.14 10.67
C ALA A 121 -8.35 -0.97 10.35
N ASN A 122 -7.37 -1.17 9.47
CA ASN A 122 -6.60 -0.06 8.93
C ASN A 122 -7.59 0.87 8.23
N THR A 123 -8.14 1.82 8.98
CA THR A 123 -9.12 2.77 8.49
C THR A 123 -8.38 3.67 7.53
N THR A 124 -8.80 3.56 6.27
CA THR A 124 -8.38 4.45 5.20
C THR A 124 -8.95 5.80 5.56
N ILE A 125 -8.09 6.80 5.73
CA ILE A 125 -8.52 8.17 6.01
C ILE A 125 -9.10 8.74 4.72
N SER A 126 -10.14 9.57 4.80
CA SER A 126 -10.68 10.28 3.64
C SER A 126 -9.65 11.19 2.97
N ALA A 127 -9.95 11.64 1.75
CA ALA A 127 -9.16 12.67 1.07
C ALA A 127 -9.07 13.96 1.90
N GLU A 128 -10.20 14.38 2.49
CA GLU A 128 -10.29 15.55 3.36
C GLU A 128 -9.45 15.37 4.63
N GLY A 129 -9.52 14.19 5.24
CA GLY A 129 -8.70 13.85 6.40
C GLY A 129 -7.21 13.83 6.10
N MET A 130 -6.80 13.36 4.91
CA MET A 130 -5.40 13.44 4.47
C MET A 130 -4.92 14.89 4.33
N ILE A 131 -5.74 15.79 3.75
CA ILE A 131 -5.42 17.22 3.60
C ILE A 131 -5.30 17.88 4.98
N LEU A 132 -6.24 17.60 5.88
CA LEU A 132 -6.22 18.14 7.24
C LEU A 132 -4.98 17.68 8.00
N LEU A 133 -4.63 16.39 7.89
CA LEU A 133 -3.45 15.80 8.52
C LEU A 133 -2.14 16.40 7.99
N GLN A 134 -2.03 16.57 6.66
CA GLN A 134 -0.86 17.21 6.04
C GLN A 134 -0.71 18.65 6.54
N THR A 135 -1.81 19.41 6.53
CA THR A 135 -1.83 20.80 7.01
C THR A 135 -1.42 20.90 8.47
N TYR A 136 -1.95 20.03 9.31
CA TYR A 136 -1.65 20.00 10.74
C TYR A 136 -0.17 19.72 10.99
N ARG A 137 0.39 18.68 10.36
CA ARG A 137 1.81 18.33 10.49
C ARG A 137 2.73 19.41 9.96
N ARG A 138 2.39 20.04 8.84
CA ARG A 138 3.19 21.14 8.29
C ARG A 138 3.26 22.31 9.28
N ARG A 139 2.17 22.59 10.01
CA ARG A 139 2.11 23.68 10.98
C ARG A 139 2.79 23.37 12.31
N ASN A 140 2.64 22.14 12.81
CA ASN A 140 3.05 21.78 14.18
C ASN A 140 4.35 20.96 14.23
N HIS A 141 4.74 20.32 13.12
CA HIS A 141 5.83 19.34 13.03
C HIS A 141 6.64 19.50 11.73
N SER A 142 6.79 20.72 11.21
CA SER A 142 7.57 21.00 9.99
C SER A 142 9.00 20.48 10.05
N GLU A 143 9.64 20.56 11.23
CA GLU A 143 11.02 20.13 11.47
C GLU A 143 11.14 18.67 11.93
N ARG A 144 10.01 18.04 12.27
CA ARG A 144 9.96 16.66 12.80
C ARG A 144 9.40 15.72 11.73
N GLY A 145 10.22 15.42 10.74
CA GLY A 145 9.89 14.43 9.71
C GLY A 145 10.01 12.99 10.22
N ASP A 146 9.20 12.09 9.64
CA ASP A 146 9.25 10.63 9.83
C ASP A 146 9.17 10.16 11.30
N MET A 147 8.50 10.92 12.18
CA MET A 147 8.30 10.57 13.59
C MET A 147 6.82 10.59 13.98
N PRO A 148 6.35 9.59 14.75
CA PRO A 148 4.99 9.61 15.27
C PRO A 148 4.92 10.62 16.42
N THR A 149 3.78 11.29 16.55
CA THR A 149 3.55 12.20 17.67
C THR A 149 2.18 11.95 18.30
N ASP A 150 2.07 12.15 19.61
CA ASP A 150 0.83 11.83 20.34
C ASP A 150 -0.34 12.71 19.90
N ASP A 151 -0.08 13.98 19.61
CA ASP A 151 -1.05 14.95 19.12
C ASP A 151 -1.53 14.60 17.69
N THR A 152 -0.64 14.10 16.83
CA THR A 152 -1.01 13.49 15.55
C THR A 152 -1.98 12.32 15.75
N ASN A 153 -1.69 11.42 16.69
CA ASN A 153 -2.54 10.25 16.93
C ASN A 153 -3.91 10.67 17.46
N ARG A 154 -3.97 11.71 18.30
CA ARG A 154 -5.24 12.31 18.74
C ARG A 154 -6.04 12.87 17.57
N LEU A 155 -5.39 13.61 16.66
CA LEU A 155 -6.02 14.14 15.45
C LEU A 155 -6.56 13.00 14.57
N LEU A 156 -5.76 11.96 14.32
CA LEU A 156 -6.18 10.79 13.54
C LEU A 156 -7.40 10.10 14.15
N ASN A 157 -7.41 9.94 15.48
CA ASN A 157 -8.53 9.33 16.19
C ASN A 157 -9.79 10.20 16.16
N ALA A 158 -9.65 11.52 16.11
CA ALA A 158 -10.79 12.44 15.96
C ALA A 158 -11.35 12.40 14.53
N ILE A 159 -10.48 12.44 13.51
CA ILE A 159 -10.86 12.25 12.10
C ILE A 159 -11.60 10.93 11.91
N ALA A 160 -11.04 9.82 12.40
CA ALA A 160 -11.64 8.50 12.24
C ALA A 160 -13.01 8.39 12.94
N ARG A 161 -13.19 9.03 14.10
CA ARG A 161 -14.48 9.09 14.80
C ARG A 161 -15.52 9.86 14.01
N GLU A 162 -15.15 11.02 13.48
CA GLU A 162 -16.05 11.86 12.68
C GLU A 162 -16.45 11.19 11.36
N GLU A 163 -15.50 10.57 10.66
CA GLU A 163 -15.76 9.82 9.42
C GLU A 163 -16.66 8.60 9.66
N ALA A 164 -16.49 7.91 10.80
CA ALA A 164 -17.33 6.77 11.17
C ALA A 164 -18.74 7.19 11.58
N ALA A 165 -18.91 8.35 12.21
CA ALA A 165 -20.22 8.90 12.57
C ALA A 165 -21.01 9.37 11.36
N ASN A 166 -20.32 9.75 10.27
CA ASN A 166 -20.91 10.35 9.07
C ASN A 166 -20.53 9.58 7.79
N PRO A 167 -20.96 8.31 7.66
CA PRO A 167 -20.62 7.50 6.49
C PRO A 167 -21.18 8.10 5.20
N GLY A 168 -20.34 8.18 4.17
CA GLY A 168 -20.72 8.70 2.84
C GLY A 168 -20.57 10.21 2.66
N ILE A 169 -20.26 10.97 3.72
CA ILE A 169 -19.98 12.41 3.61
C ILE A 169 -18.58 12.67 3.04
N TYR A 170 -17.59 11.88 3.44
CA TYR A 170 -16.19 12.11 3.10
C TYR A 170 -15.74 11.30 1.89
N THR A 171 -14.81 11.88 1.12
CA THR A 171 -14.37 11.31 -0.15
C THR A 171 -13.34 10.22 0.10
N ARG A 172 -13.55 9.05 -0.52
CA ARG A 172 -12.52 8.00 -0.51
C ARG A 172 -11.30 8.49 -1.30
N PRO A 173 -10.08 8.45 -0.74
CA PRO A 173 -8.91 8.99 -1.42
C PRO A 173 -8.61 8.19 -2.69
N LYS A 174 -8.53 8.91 -3.81
CA LYS A 174 -8.08 8.44 -5.11
C LYS A 174 -7.24 9.54 -5.74
N LEU A 175 -6.19 9.15 -6.46
CA LEU A 175 -5.44 10.11 -7.27
C LEU A 175 -6.36 10.72 -8.32
N ARG A 176 -6.12 12.00 -8.64
CA ARG A 176 -6.70 12.60 -9.84
C ARG A 176 -6.19 11.85 -11.08
N PRO A 177 -7.00 11.78 -12.15
CA PRO A 177 -6.70 10.94 -13.32
C PRO A 177 -5.32 11.19 -13.91
N GLU A 178 -4.84 12.44 -13.93
CA GLU A 178 -3.55 12.83 -14.52
C GLU A 178 -2.34 12.20 -13.83
N PHE A 179 -2.41 12.03 -12.50
CA PHE A 179 -1.38 11.35 -11.71
C PHE A 179 -1.56 9.83 -11.76
N ALA A 180 -2.81 9.36 -11.74
CA ALA A 180 -3.10 7.93 -11.79
C ALA A 180 -2.66 7.32 -13.14
N GLN A 181 -2.94 8.00 -14.25
CA GLN A 181 -2.51 7.60 -15.59
C GLN A 181 -0.97 7.52 -15.69
N TYR A 182 -0.27 8.51 -15.16
CA TYR A 182 1.20 8.51 -15.18
C TYR A 182 1.80 7.30 -14.45
N LEU A 183 1.18 6.88 -13.34
CA LEU A 183 1.62 5.77 -12.51
C LEU A 183 1.19 4.38 -13.06
N ASP A 184 0.04 4.31 -13.72
CA ASP A 184 -0.54 3.05 -14.18
C ASP A 184 -0.33 2.82 -15.69
N ARG A 185 0.43 3.68 -16.38
CA ARG A 185 0.79 3.53 -17.79
C ARG A 185 1.61 2.27 -18.05
N ASP A 186 1.47 1.75 -19.27
CA ASP A 186 2.20 0.56 -19.69
C ASP A 186 3.72 0.76 -19.64
N CYS A 187 4.41 -0.27 -19.15
CA CYS A 187 5.86 -0.30 -19.08
C CYS A 187 6.39 -1.73 -19.23
N GLN A 188 7.71 -1.87 -19.44
CA GLN A 188 8.35 -3.18 -19.59
C GLN A 188 8.08 -4.13 -18.40
N THR A 189 7.96 -3.59 -17.18
CA THR A 189 7.68 -4.39 -15.98
C THR A 189 6.26 -4.96 -16.02
N PHE A 190 5.28 -4.18 -16.48
CA PHE A 190 3.89 -4.65 -16.60
C PHE A 190 3.75 -5.66 -17.73
N ALA A 191 4.42 -5.43 -18.86
CA ALA A 191 4.48 -6.40 -19.95
C ALA A 191 5.04 -7.75 -19.47
N TRP A 192 6.10 -7.73 -18.65
CA TRP A 192 6.64 -8.93 -18.01
C TRP A 192 5.64 -9.56 -17.03
N LEU A 193 5.01 -8.80 -16.14
CA LEU A 193 4.00 -9.31 -15.20
C LEU A 193 2.82 -9.98 -15.92
N ARG A 194 2.31 -9.37 -17.00
CA ARG A 194 1.24 -9.95 -17.82
C ARG A 194 1.69 -11.26 -18.45
N LYS A 195 2.86 -11.27 -19.09
CA LYS A 195 3.35 -12.44 -19.83
C LYS A 195 3.76 -13.61 -18.92
N ALA A 196 4.49 -13.33 -17.84
CA ALA A 196 5.08 -14.34 -16.98
C ALA A 196 4.15 -14.79 -15.84
N HIS A 197 3.25 -13.92 -15.38
CA HIS A 197 2.42 -14.17 -14.20
C HIS A 197 0.92 -13.95 -14.41
N GLY A 198 0.48 -13.53 -15.61
CA GLY A 198 -0.93 -13.23 -15.89
C GLY A 198 -1.48 -12.04 -15.11
N ILE A 199 -0.61 -11.18 -14.56
CA ILE A 199 -1.02 -10.03 -13.75
C ILE A 199 -0.99 -8.77 -14.60
N ASP A 200 -2.16 -8.13 -14.74
CA ASP A 200 -2.27 -6.82 -15.34
C ASP A 200 -2.44 -5.72 -14.28
N LEU A 201 -1.45 -4.84 -14.21
CA LEU A 201 -1.46 -3.65 -13.37
C LEU A 201 -1.70 -2.36 -14.17
N HIS A 202 -1.84 -2.46 -15.50
CA HIS A 202 -2.22 -1.34 -16.32
C HIS A 202 -3.66 -0.92 -15.99
N GLN A 203 -3.88 0.39 -15.95
CA GLN A 203 -5.21 0.96 -15.87
C GLN A 203 -5.25 2.24 -16.69
N ASP A 204 -6.21 2.31 -17.61
CA ASP A 204 -6.50 3.53 -18.34
C ASP A 204 -7.46 4.40 -17.52
N HIS A 205 -7.06 5.65 -17.31
CA HIS A 205 -7.79 6.69 -16.60
C HIS A 205 -8.30 7.78 -17.54
N GLY A 206 -8.16 7.60 -18.87
CA GLY A 206 -8.70 8.48 -19.89
C GLY A 206 -7.91 9.78 -20.07
N VAL A 207 -6.62 9.80 -19.71
CA VAL A 207 -5.77 10.99 -19.80
C VAL A 207 -4.74 10.83 -20.92
N ALA A 208 -4.69 11.81 -21.82
CA ALA A 208 -3.71 11.87 -22.91
C ALA A 208 -2.28 12.08 -22.37
N GLU A 209 -1.27 11.60 -23.11
CA GLU A 209 0.14 11.63 -22.69
C GLU A 209 0.64 13.01 -22.28
N GLY A 210 0.30 14.07 -23.03
CA GLY A 210 0.70 15.44 -22.71
C GLY A 210 -0.02 16.08 -21.50
N MET A 211 -1.02 15.40 -20.94
CA MET A 211 -1.81 15.85 -19.78
C MET A 211 -1.48 15.05 -18.51
N MET A 212 -0.62 14.02 -18.62
CA MET A 212 -0.16 13.24 -17.47
C MET A 212 0.78 14.08 -16.60
N ARG A 213 0.74 13.86 -15.29
CA ARG A 213 1.62 14.57 -14.34
C ARG A 213 2.30 13.59 -13.41
N ASP A 214 3.59 13.82 -13.14
CA ASP A 214 4.29 13.02 -12.14
C ASP A 214 3.84 13.43 -10.74
N VAL A 215 3.60 12.45 -9.87
CA VAL A 215 3.31 12.70 -8.44
C VAL A 215 4.45 13.43 -7.72
N ALA A 216 5.66 13.38 -8.28
CA ALA A 216 6.80 14.16 -7.79
C ALA A 216 6.65 15.68 -7.99
N GLU A 217 5.73 16.13 -8.85
CA GLU A 217 5.44 17.55 -9.07
C GLU A 217 4.50 18.14 -8.01
N ALA A 218 3.81 17.31 -7.23
CA ALA A 218 2.86 17.77 -6.22
C ALA A 218 3.52 17.91 -4.85
N GLU A 219 3.20 19.00 -4.16
CA GLU A 219 3.62 19.22 -2.76
C GLU A 219 2.47 18.97 -1.79
N ASP A 220 1.24 19.20 -2.25
CA ASP A 220 0.03 19.10 -1.45
C ASP A 220 -0.85 17.91 -1.86
N VAL A 221 -1.45 17.28 -0.84
CA VAL A 221 -2.48 16.24 -1.04
C VAL A 221 -3.64 16.78 -1.87
N SER A 222 -4.03 18.05 -1.67
CA SER A 222 -5.14 18.68 -2.40
C SER A 222 -4.91 18.79 -3.90
N GLU A 223 -3.65 18.77 -4.35
CA GLU A 223 -3.30 18.68 -5.77
C GLU A 223 -3.46 17.25 -6.28
N LEU A 224 -3.09 16.25 -5.47
CA LEU A 224 -3.05 14.85 -5.85
C LEU A 224 -4.41 14.15 -5.88
N VAL A 225 -5.33 14.53 -5.00
CA VAL A 225 -6.61 13.81 -4.82
C VAL A 225 -7.80 14.71 -5.12
N GLY A 226 -8.90 14.09 -5.56
CA GLY A 226 -10.21 14.74 -5.55
C GLY A 226 -10.78 14.75 -4.12
N PHE A 227 -11.37 15.87 -3.72
CA PHE A 227 -12.00 16.06 -2.41
C PHE A 227 -13.18 17.03 -2.52
N ASP A 228 -14.08 17.01 -1.53
CA ASP A 228 -15.17 17.97 -1.37
C ASP A 228 -14.71 19.10 -0.42
N PRO A 229 -14.60 20.36 -0.89
CA PRO A 229 -14.25 21.50 -0.04
C PRO A 229 -15.19 21.72 1.15
N ASP A 230 -16.48 21.45 1.00
CA ASP A 230 -17.47 21.61 2.06
C ASP A 230 -17.31 20.51 3.11
N ALA A 231 -17.05 19.27 2.68
CA ALA A 231 -16.71 18.18 3.58
C ALA A 231 -15.40 18.45 4.33
N LEU A 232 -14.39 19.02 3.68
CA LEU A 232 -13.14 19.42 4.33
C LEU A 232 -13.38 20.52 5.38
N HIS A 233 -14.22 21.52 5.07
CA HIS A 233 -14.58 22.55 6.02
C HIS A 233 -15.31 21.96 7.23
N ARG A 234 -16.31 21.10 7.01
CA ARG A 234 -17.03 20.37 8.06
C ARG A 234 -16.09 19.57 8.96
N LEU A 235 -15.22 18.75 8.36
CA LEU A 235 -14.24 17.96 9.11
C LEU A 235 -13.33 18.83 9.97
N ARG A 236 -12.87 19.96 9.43
CA ARG A 236 -12.01 20.90 10.16
C ARG A 236 -12.73 21.49 11.37
N GLN A 237 -14.00 21.87 11.24
CA GLN A 237 -14.78 22.39 12.37
C GLN A 237 -15.01 21.32 13.44
N ALA A 238 -15.36 20.10 13.05
CA ALA A 238 -15.65 19.00 13.98
C ALA A 238 -14.44 18.52 14.78
N VAL A 239 -13.25 18.61 14.19
CA VAL A 239 -12.02 18.01 14.76
C VAL A 239 -11.12 19.02 15.48
N LEU A 240 -11.26 20.32 15.18
CA LEU A 240 -10.47 21.39 15.80
C LEU A 240 -11.25 22.26 16.80
N SER A 241 -12.54 21.99 17.00
CA SER A 241 -13.35 22.55 18.10
C SER A 241 -13.03 21.89 19.43
#